data_AF-A0A969KZS6-F1
#
_entry.id   AF-A0A969KZS6-F1
#
_cell.length_a   1.000
_cell.length_b   1.000
_cell.length_c   1.000
_cell.angle_alpha   90.00
_cell.angle_beta   90.00
_cell.angle_gamma   90.00
#
_symmetry.space_group_name_H-M   'P 1'
#
loop_
_entity.id
_entity.type
_entity.pdbx_description
1 polymer ?
#
loop_
_entity_poly.entity_id
_entity_poly.type
_entity_poly.pdbx_seq_one_letter_code
_entity_poly.pdbx_strand_id
1 'polypeptide(L)'
;MTQSTEEIKDTLYDYVIDGDHDGVIDFTQQGLIAGLKADEILYDALIPALEEVGRLFERGDYFVPEMLVAAKAMKSGLNLLRPILAQSGVKPIGTYLILTVQGDIHDIGKDLVRVMLEGAGFRMIDLGVNVKPETMIAAIREHQPEIVGFSAFLTTTMPMFKKNIEALQAAGLRDQVKVMVGGAPVTEEYARHVGADGYAAEASTAARMAIDFIKNPLTSSYLLRPNEKAATKTFAKVGGPSFVVPQPPRRIPAKPGMKPVERVLAVLRHQEPDRVPHFEWVHDLDVIKAMTKGGTYYDLVDQLDLDGVMTGPTYRKQQIEDDLWLDEWGSVRRIGKDNYPMPVDDRAPIKSLADLEKWHAPDPDDPIRYEKIKEVVARYGGHRAIILQMRDVWSGPRDYIGYAQLFINLKECPELVEGVVVKCVDHYIKVIERAAELGVNVVFTGDDVADNRGPMFSPALWETMFIPHFRRLVEAIHRCGLYHWKHSDGNMYPLLDSIVAAGSDGLDPIDPSGGMELKVVKAKYGDRVAIKGNVDQTELLMYGPPEKVVEEVKQCIRDAGMGGGYVCSSSNSIHSGVDPELYKVMVETIHYYGQYPLDLELLAPSPILAAAGS
;
A
#
# COMPACT_ATOMS: atom_id res chain seq x y z
N MET A 1 -3.05 -50.03 -8.20
CA MET A 1 -1.62 -50.15 -7.87
C MET A 1 -1.44 -49.33 -6.61
N THR A 2 -0.93 -49.91 -5.53
CA THR A 2 -0.63 -49.17 -4.30
C THR A 2 0.57 -48.27 -4.59
N GLN A 3 0.38 -46.94 -4.57
CA GLN A 3 1.47 -45.98 -4.69
C GLN A 3 2.48 -46.21 -3.56
N SER A 4 3.76 -46.02 -3.86
CA SER A 4 4.81 -46.09 -2.84
C SER A 4 4.71 -44.91 -1.86
N THR A 5 5.29 -45.05 -0.67
CA THR A 5 5.30 -43.97 0.33
C THR A 5 6.06 -42.72 -0.14
N GLU A 6 7.05 -42.87 -1.03
CA GLU A 6 7.72 -41.73 -1.68
C GLU A 6 6.81 -41.05 -2.71
N GLU A 7 6.13 -41.82 -3.56
CA GLU A 7 5.17 -41.27 -4.54
C GLU A 7 4.05 -40.47 -3.85
N ILE A 8 3.59 -40.91 -2.67
CA ILE A 8 2.59 -40.18 -1.87
C ILE A 8 3.15 -38.84 -1.38
N LYS A 9 4.40 -38.79 -0.92
CA LYS A 9 5.04 -37.56 -0.46
C LYS A 9 5.28 -36.57 -1.61
N ASP A 10 5.78 -37.06 -2.74
CA ASP A 10 5.99 -36.25 -3.94
C ASP A 10 4.65 -35.67 -4.44
N THR A 11 3.59 -36.48 -4.45
CA THR A 11 2.26 -36.00 -4.86
C THR A 11 1.69 -34.98 -3.86
N LEU A 12 1.89 -35.17 -2.56
CA LEU A 12 1.50 -34.18 -1.54
C LEU A 12 2.26 -32.86 -1.70
N TYR A 13 3.54 -32.94 -2.04
CA TYR A 13 4.37 -31.78 -2.30
C TYR A 13 3.82 -30.98 -3.49
N ASP A 14 3.52 -31.66 -4.60
CA ASP A 14 2.94 -31.04 -5.80
C ASP A 14 1.56 -30.42 -5.51
N TYR A 15 0.68 -31.12 -4.78
CA TYR A 15 -0.63 -30.57 -4.42
C TYR A 15 -0.55 -29.33 -3.54
N VAL A 16 0.43 -29.25 -2.63
CA VAL A 16 0.64 -28.01 -1.86
C VAL A 16 1.14 -26.88 -2.77
N ILE A 17 2.06 -27.16 -3.71
CA ILE A 17 2.56 -26.16 -4.67
C ILE A 17 1.44 -25.62 -5.57
N ASP A 18 0.52 -26.50 -5.99
CA ASP A 18 -0.61 -26.16 -6.84
C ASP A 18 -1.78 -25.52 -6.08
N GLY A 19 -1.77 -25.59 -4.74
CA GLY A 19 -2.88 -25.13 -3.90
C GLY A 19 -4.09 -26.06 -3.90
N ASP A 20 -3.93 -27.33 -4.26
CA ASP A 20 -5.00 -28.34 -4.27
C ASP A 20 -5.29 -28.85 -2.85
N HIS A 21 -6.20 -28.17 -2.17
CA HIS A 21 -6.58 -28.51 -0.81
C HIS A 21 -7.29 -29.87 -0.68
N ASP A 22 -8.10 -30.28 -1.67
CA ASP A 22 -8.81 -31.56 -1.66
C ASP A 22 -7.82 -32.71 -1.89
N GLY A 23 -6.90 -32.54 -2.85
CA GLY A 23 -5.79 -33.46 -3.10
C GLY A 23 -4.90 -33.66 -1.86
N VAL A 24 -4.56 -32.57 -1.16
CA VAL A 24 -3.79 -32.66 0.11
C VAL A 24 -4.55 -33.45 1.18
N ILE A 25 -5.86 -33.23 1.35
CA ILE A 25 -6.67 -33.99 2.32
C ILE A 25 -6.64 -35.48 2.00
N ASP A 26 -6.94 -35.83 0.75
CA ASP A 26 -7.04 -37.22 0.30
C ASP A 26 -5.71 -37.95 0.42
N PHE A 27 -4.61 -37.34 -0.03
CA PHE A 27 -3.29 -37.97 0.02
C PHE A 27 -2.69 -38.00 1.42
N THR A 28 -3.03 -37.04 2.29
CA THR A 28 -2.64 -37.09 3.70
C THR A 28 -3.26 -38.32 4.37
N GLN A 29 -4.55 -38.57 4.12
CA GLN A 29 -5.23 -39.75 4.63
C GLN A 29 -4.64 -41.04 4.05
N GLN A 30 -4.37 -41.07 2.74
CA GLN A 30 -3.74 -42.23 2.10
C GLN A 30 -2.34 -42.52 2.66
N GLY A 31 -1.53 -41.48 2.90
CA GLY A 31 -0.21 -41.64 3.52
C GLY A 31 -0.29 -42.26 4.91
N LEU A 32 -1.21 -41.77 5.75
CA LEU A 32 -1.44 -42.34 7.08
C LEU A 32 -1.92 -43.81 7.00
N ILE A 33 -2.79 -44.15 6.05
CA ILE A 33 -3.25 -45.53 5.82
C ILE A 33 -2.11 -46.43 5.32
N ALA A 34 -1.22 -45.89 4.48
CA ALA A 34 -0.04 -46.57 3.96
C ALA A 34 1.08 -46.74 5.02
N GLY A 35 0.91 -46.17 6.21
CA GLY A 35 1.82 -46.32 7.34
C GLY A 35 2.88 -45.22 7.47
N LEU A 36 2.79 -44.13 6.70
CA LEU A 36 3.61 -42.93 6.95
C LEU A 36 3.24 -42.33 8.30
N LYS A 37 4.25 -41.85 9.02
CA LYS A 37 4.00 -41.10 10.25
C LYS A 37 3.58 -39.66 9.93
N ALA A 38 2.84 -39.07 10.85
CA ALA A 38 2.34 -37.70 10.68
C ALA A 38 3.47 -36.65 10.60
N ASP A 39 4.59 -36.88 11.29
CA ASP A 39 5.78 -36.03 11.22
C ASP A 39 6.52 -36.18 9.89
N GLU A 40 6.62 -37.40 9.34
CA GLU A 40 7.19 -37.63 8.00
C GLU A 40 6.38 -36.89 6.92
N ILE A 41 5.05 -36.95 6.96
CA ILE A 41 4.20 -36.19 6.02
C ILE A 41 4.43 -34.67 6.16
N LEU A 42 4.46 -34.17 7.40
CA LEU A 42 4.61 -32.75 7.66
C LEU A 42 5.99 -32.21 7.23
N TYR A 43 7.07 -32.86 7.67
CA TYR A 43 8.44 -32.37 7.52
C TYR A 43 9.07 -32.73 6.18
N ASP A 44 8.67 -33.84 5.54
CA ASP A 44 9.28 -34.29 4.30
C ASP A 44 8.46 -33.93 3.05
N ALA A 45 7.19 -33.52 3.18
CA ALA A 45 6.35 -33.12 2.05
C ALA A 45 5.75 -31.71 2.20
N LEU A 46 4.94 -31.48 3.23
CA LEU A 46 4.15 -30.25 3.33
C LEU A 46 4.99 -28.98 3.58
N ILE A 47 5.95 -29.04 4.50
CA ILE A 47 6.84 -27.91 4.79
C ILE A 47 7.78 -27.59 3.60
N PRO A 48 8.48 -28.57 3.01
CA PRO A 48 9.31 -28.32 1.82
C PRO A 48 8.54 -27.72 0.65
N ALA A 49 7.28 -28.10 0.45
CA ALA A 49 6.45 -27.53 -0.60
C ALA A 49 6.17 -26.04 -0.36
N LEU A 50 5.84 -25.65 0.88
CA LEU A 50 5.63 -24.24 1.21
C LEU A 50 6.92 -23.41 1.14
N GLU A 51 8.07 -24.02 1.48
CA GLU A 51 9.39 -23.38 1.28
C GLU A 51 9.66 -23.11 -0.21
N GLU A 52 9.32 -24.05 -1.10
CA GLU A 52 9.45 -23.88 -2.55
C GLU A 52 8.48 -22.81 -3.10
N VAL A 53 7.23 -22.79 -2.64
CA VAL A 53 6.27 -21.71 -2.96
C VAL A 53 6.85 -20.34 -2.60
N GLY A 54 7.49 -20.23 -1.42
CA GLY A 54 8.21 -19.03 -1.02
C GLY A 54 9.34 -18.67 -2.01
N ARG A 55 10.11 -19.65 -2.47
CA ARG A 55 11.19 -19.44 -3.46
C ARG A 55 10.67 -19.01 -4.83
N LEU A 56 9.56 -19.58 -5.28
CA LEU A 56 8.89 -19.21 -6.54
C LEU A 56 8.36 -17.77 -6.50
N PHE A 57 7.82 -17.35 -5.36
CA PHE A 57 7.38 -15.97 -5.14
C PHE A 57 8.56 -14.99 -5.20
N GLU A 58 9.68 -15.32 -4.56
CA GLU A 58 10.88 -14.47 -4.61
C GLU A 58 11.46 -14.28 -6.00
N ARG A 59 11.36 -15.29 -6.86
CA ARG A 59 11.81 -15.22 -8.26
C ARG A 59 10.80 -14.51 -9.17
N GLY A 60 9.59 -14.23 -8.67
CA GLY A 60 8.51 -13.58 -9.42
C GLY A 60 7.70 -14.53 -10.30
N ASP A 61 7.82 -15.84 -10.10
CA ASP A 61 6.99 -16.83 -10.81
C ASP A 61 5.61 -16.99 -10.16
N TYR A 62 5.56 -16.88 -8.83
CA TYR A 62 4.34 -16.92 -8.03
C TYR A 62 4.00 -15.52 -7.51
N PHE A 63 2.71 -15.27 -7.30
CA PHE A 63 2.19 -14.05 -6.73
C PHE A 63 1.39 -14.37 -5.44
N VAL A 64 0.78 -13.35 -4.83
CA VAL A 64 0.01 -13.51 -3.59
C VAL A 64 -1.14 -14.54 -3.71
N PRO A 65 -1.90 -14.63 -4.84
CA PRO A 65 -2.89 -15.69 -5.02
C PRO A 65 -2.32 -17.09 -4.82
N GLU A 66 -1.22 -17.43 -5.52
CA GLU A 66 -0.58 -18.75 -5.45
C GLU A 66 -0.09 -19.08 -4.04
N MET A 67 0.51 -18.09 -3.35
CA MET A 67 0.95 -18.28 -1.97
C MET A 67 -0.20 -18.62 -1.03
N LEU A 68 -1.33 -17.92 -1.16
CA LEU A 68 -2.46 -18.08 -0.24
C LEU A 68 -3.21 -19.40 -0.47
N VAL A 69 -3.39 -19.83 -1.74
CA VAL A 69 -3.99 -21.15 -2.01
C VAL A 69 -3.07 -22.29 -1.55
N ALA A 70 -1.76 -22.17 -1.71
CA ALA A 70 -0.79 -23.14 -1.19
C ALA A 70 -0.81 -23.21 0.34
N ALA A 71 -0.82 -22.07 1.03
CA ALA A 71 -0.93 -22.01 2.49
C ALA A 71 -2.25 -22.63 2.99
N LYS A 72 -3.37 -22.40 2.27
CA LYS A 72 -4.66 -23.02 2.55
C LYS A 72 -4.61 -24.54 2.35
N ALA A 73 -4.02 -25.03 1.26
CA ALA A 73 -3.85 -26.45 0.99
C ALA A 73 -3.02 -27.15 2.07
N MET A 74 -1.87 -26.59 2.44
CA MET A 74 -1.06 -27.07 3.56
C MET A 74 -1.89 -27.15 4.85
N LYS A 75 -2.60 -26.08 5.19
CA LYS A 75 -3.41 -26.00 6.42
C LYS A 75 -4.44 -27.12 6.50
N SER A 76 -5.03 -27.51 5.38
CA SER A 76 -5.96 -28.65 5.30
C SER A 76 -5.28 -29.97 5.69
N GLY A 77 -4.08 -30.25 5.18
CA GLY A 77 -3.28 -31.40 5.60
C GLY A 77 -2.91 -31.34 7.08
N LEU A 78 -2.40 -30.19 7.55
CA LEU A 78 -2.03 -29.98 8.95
C LEU A 78 -3.20 -30.21 9.92
N ASN A 79 -4.43 -29.84 9.54
CA ASN A 79 -5.61 -30.07 10.37
C ASN A 79 -5.87 -31.56 10.63
N LEU A 80 -5.55 -32.43 9.67
CA LEU A 80 -5.63 -33.89 9.84
C LEU A 80 -4.48 -34.43 10.69
N LEU A 81 -3.28 -33.86 10.53
CA LEU A 81 -2.07 -34.32 11.23
C LEU A 81 -2.04 -33.87 12.70
N ARG A 82 -2.55 -32.67 13.03
CA ARG A 82 -2.48 -32.06 14.38
C ARG A 82 -2.93 -32.99 15.51
N PRO A 83 -4.09 -33.67 15.47
CA PRO A 83 -4.51 -34.58 16.54
C PRO A 83 -3.55 -35.75 16.73
N ILE A 84 -2.95 -36.26 15.64
CA ILE A 84 -2.04 -37.41 15.63
C ILE A 84 -0.66 -36.98 16.17
N LEU A 85 -0.18 -35.82 15.74
CA LEU A 85 1.06 -35.20 16.21
C LEU A 85 1.00 -34.94 17.71
N ALA A 86 -0.11 -34.37 18.20
CA ALA A 86 -0.32 -34.12 19.63
C ALA A 86 -0.30 -35.40 20.47
N GLN A 87 -0.94 -36.48 19.99
CA GLN A 87 -0.91 -37.80 20.65
C GLN A 87 0.49 -38.43 20.63
N SER A 88 1.27 -38.15 19.58
CA SER A 88 2.64 -38.62 19.41
C SER A 88 3.67 -37.75 20.16
N GLY A 89 3.22 -36.70 20.87
CA GLY A 89 4.08 -35.78 21.61
C GLY A 89 4.86 -34.80 20.73
N VAL A 90 4.55 -34.70 19.44
CA VAL A 90 5.18 -33.75 18.50
C VAL A 90 4.61 -32.36 18.76
N LYS A 91 5.48 -31.41 19.09
CA LYS A 91 5.11 -30.01 19.38
C LYS A 91 4.99 -29.20 18.08
N PRO A 92 4.22 -28.10 18.07
CA PRO A 92 4.30 -27.09 17.01
C PRO A 92 5.74 -26.62 16.82
N ILE A 93 6.08 -26.13 15.62
CA ILE A 93 7.43 -25.60 15.33
C ILE A 93 7.79 -24.52 16.35
N GLY A 94 6.86 -23.63 16.65
CA GLY A 94 6.96 -22.63 17.69
C GLY A 94 5.64 -21.89 17.88
N THR A 95 5.59 -20.99 18.85
CA THR A 95 4.51 -20.05 19.09
C THR A 95 4.95 -18.66 18.66
N TYR A 96 4.19 -18.05 17.77
CA TYR A 96 4.45 -16.71 17.24
C TYR A 96 3.32 -15.77 17.65
N LEU A 97 3.68 -14.68 18.33
CA LEU A 97 2.76 -13.62 18.70
C LEU A 97 2.89 -12.47 17.70
N ILE A 98 1.78 -11.99 17.13
CA ILE A 98 1.81 -10.93 16.12
C ILE A 98 0.81 -9.80 16.46
N LEU A 99 1.19 -8.56 16.15
CA LEU A 99 0.39 -7.37 16.38
C LEU A 99 0.74 -6.24 15.41
N THR A 100 -0.21 -5.34 15.15
CA THR A 100 0.13 -3.98 14.70
C THR A 100 0.33 -3.08 15.92
N VAL A 101 1.30 -2.18 15.81
CA VAL A 101 1.67 -1.32 16.93
C VAL A 101 0.61 -0.27 17.23
N GLN A 102 0.64 0.26 18.45
CA GLN A 102 -0.30 1.30 18.88
C GLN A 102 -0.34 2.46 17.88
N GLY A 103 -1.56 2.88 17.52
CA GLY A 103 -1.80 3.92 16.53
C GLY A 103 -1.89 3.43 15.10
N ASP A 104 -1.52 2.19 14.81
CA ASP A 104 -1.61 1.59 13.48
C ASP A 104 -2.78 0.62 13.39
N ILE A 105 -3.66 0.80 12.42
CA ILE A 105 -4.83 -0.07 12.19
C ILE A 105 -4.68 -0.96 10.94
N HIS A 106 -3.54 -0.90 10.24
CA HIS A 106 -3.34 -1.61 8.98
C HIS A 106 -2.90 -3.06 9.23
N ASP A 107 -3.80 -4.01 8.95
CA ASP A 107 -3.64 -5.43 9.24
C ASP A 107 -3.30 -6.30 8.04
N ILE A 108 -3.46 -5.82 6.81
CA ILE A 108 -3.24 -6.59 5.58
C ILE A 108 -1.90 -7.37 5.60
N GLY A 109 -0.78 -6.68 5.82
CA GLY A 109 0.54 -7.33 5.87
C GLY A 109 0.69 -8.28 7.05
N LYS A 110 0.13 -7.93 8.22
CA LYS A 110 0.11 -8.77 9.43
C LYS A 110 -0.65 -10.07 9.17
N ASP A 111 -1.82 -9.98 8.55
CA ASP A 111 -2.70 -11.12 8.31
C ASP A 111 -2.12 -12.05 7.25
N LEU A 112 -1.43 -11.50 6.23
CA LEU A 112 -0.66 -12.31 5.30
C LEU A 112 0.46 -13.08 6.01
N VAL A 113 1.23 -12.42 6.89
CA VAL A 113 2.26 -13.09 7.72
C VAL A 113 1.64 -14.17 8.61
N ARG A 114 0.49 -13.89 9.24
CA ARG A 114 -0.24 -14.87 10.07
C ARG A 114 -0.62 -16.11 9.26
N VAL A 115 -1.26 -15.93 8.11
CA VAL A 115 -1.68 -17.06 7.26
C VAL A 115 -0.49 -17.89 6.80
N MET A 116 0.61 -17.24 6.42
CA MET A 116 1.84 -17.93 6.03
C MET A 116 2.49 -18.71 7.18
N LEU A 117 2.53 -18.14 8.38
CA LEU A 117 3.09 -18.82 9.56
C LEU A 117 2.20 -19.95 10.08
N GLU A 118 0.87 -19.79 10.04
CA GLU A 118 -0.05 -20.89 10.32
C GLU A 118 0.16 -22.05 9.34
N GLY A 119 0.28 -21.74 8.05
CA GLY A 119 0.64 -22.68 6.99
C GLY A 119 2.07 -23.23 7.13
N ALA A 120 2.97 -22.55 7.84
CA ALA A 120 4.27 -23.12 8.17
C ALA A 120 4.23 -24.05 9.39
N GLY A 121 3.11 -24.16 10.11
CA GLY A 121 2.97 -25.01 11.30
C GLY A 121 3.25 -24.32 12.64
N PHE A 122 3.30 -22.98 12.68
CA PHE A 122 3.35 -22.23 13.93
C PHE A 122 2.00 -22.22 14.64
N ARG A 123 2.04 -22.11 15.96
CA ARG A 123 0.89 -21.68 16.77
C ARG A 123 0.86 -20.16 16.78
N MET A 124 -0.16 -19.57 16.16
CA MET A 124 -0.31 -18.12 16.13
C MET A 124 -1.10 -17.59 17.33
N ILE A 125 -0.62 -16.48 17.89
CA ILE A 125 -1.34 -15.62 18.83
C ILE A 125 -1.43 -14.24 18.19
N ASP A 126 -2.60 -13.89 17.68
CA ASP A 126 -2.83 -12.59 17.04
C ASP A 126 -3.52 -11.63 18.02
N LEU A 127 -2.84 -10.54 18.38
CA LEU A 127 -3.41 -9.50 19.25
C LEU A 127 -4.24 -8.47 18.48
N GLY A 128 -4.32 -8.61 17.15
CA GLY A 128 -5.04 -7.71 16.28
C GLY A 128 -4.26 -6.42 16.01
N VAL A 129 -5.00 -5.32 15.96
CA VAL A 129 -4.48 -4.01 15.56
C VAL A 129 -4.45 -2.99 16.69
N ASN A 130 -3.67 -1.92 16.53
CA ASN A 130 -3.58 -0.80 17.46
C ASN A 130 -3.25 -1.26 18.90
N VAL A 131 -2.32 -2.19 19.02
CA VAL A 131 -2.06 -2.90 20.28
C VAL A 131 -1.16 -2.06 21.19
N LYS A 132 -1.62 -1.84 22.42
CA LYS A 132 -0.85 -1.13 23.45
C LYS A 132 0.31 -2.01 23.95
N PRO A 133 1.46 -1.41 24.34
CA PRO A 133 2.58 -2.16 24.91
C PRO A 133 2.18 -3.04 26.09
N GLU A 134 1.26 -2.58 26.95
CA GLU A 134 0.83 -3.33 28.14
C GLU A 134 0.09 -4.62 27.75
N THR A 135 -0.75 -4.57 26.73
CA THR A 135 -1.47 -5.74 26.19
C THR A 135 -0.50 -6.76 25.63
N MET A 136 0.52 -6.31 24.89
CA MET A 136 1.60 -7.15 24.37
C MET A 136 2.34 -7.87 25.51
N ILE A 137 2.74 -7.14 26.56
CA ILE A 137 3.46 -7.72 27.70
C ILE A 137 2.61 -8.76 28.44
N ALA A 138 1.31 -8.51 28.61
CA ALA A 138 0.39 -9.46 29.24
C ALA A 138 0.30 -10.76 28.42
N ALA A 139 0.13 -10.66 27.10
CA ALA A 139 0.01 -11.81 26.22
C ALA A 139 1.32 -12.62 26.12
N ILE A 140 2.49 -11.98 26.13
CA ILE A 140 3.78 -12.68 26.16
C ILE A 140 3.92 -13.49 27.46
N ARG A 141 3.50 -12.94 28.61
CA ARG A 141 3.52 -13.67 29.88
C ARG A 141 2.56 -14.86 29.89
N GLU A 142 1.39 -14.72 29.29
CA GLU A 142 0.36 -15.76 29.24
C GLU A 142 0.74 -16.90 28.29
N HIS A 143 1.16 -16.56 27.07
CA HIS A 143 1.34 -17.53 25.99
C HIS A 143 2.79 -17.99 25.81
N GLN A 144 3.75 -17.30 26.42
CA GLN A 144 5.19 -17.59 26.33
C GLN A 144 5.68 -17.85 24.89
N PRO A 145 5.42 -16.93 23.93
CA PRO A 145 5.83 -17.13 22.56
C PRO A 145 7.35 -17.08 22.41
N GLU A 146 7.91 -17.86 21.49
CA GLU A 146 9.34 -17.78 21.13
C GLU A 146 9.64 -16.54 20.28
N ILE A 147 8.65 -16.07 19.50
CA ILE A 147 8.81 -14.94 18.58
C ILE A 147 7.65 -13.95 18.75
N VAL A 148 7.97 -12.65 18.74
CA VAL A 148 7.00 -11.56 18.65
C VAL A 148 7.24 -10.73 17.38
N GLY A 149 6.21 -10.55 16.58
CA GLY A 149 6.22 -9.75 15.35
C GLY A 149 5.51 -8.41 15.51
N PHE A 150 6.16 -7.32 15.11
CA PHE A 150 5.56 -5.99 15.01
C PHE A 150 5.34 -5.59 13.55
N SER A 151 4.12 -5.17 13.23
CA SER A 151 3.76 -4.56 11.95
C SER A 151 3.47 -3.07 12.12
N ALA A 152 3.97 -2.24 11.20
CA ALA A 152 3.57 -0.85 11.04
C ALA A 152 3.53 -0.47 9.55
N PHE A 153 2.43 0.13 9.09
CA PHE A 153 2.30 0.64 7.74
C PHE A 153 2.53 2.15 7.67
N LEU A 154 2.30 2.88 8.77
CA LEU A 154 2.48 4.33 8.82
C LEU A 154 3.87 4.69 9.33
N THR A 155 4.56 5.61 8.65
CA THR A 155 5.83 6.18 9.15
C THR A 155 5.67 6.84 10.54
N THR A 156 4.48 7.37 10.82
CA THR A 156 4.14 8.01 12.10
C THR A 156 3.98 7.01 13.26
N THR A 157 3.73 5.73 12.99
CA THR A 157 3.58 4.68 14.00
C THR A 157 4.88 3.88 14.20
N MET A 158 5.84 3.95 13.27
CA MET A 158 7.16 3.31 13.40
C MET A 158 7.86 3.56 14.75
N PRO A 159 7.88 4.80 15.34
CA PRO A 159 8.50 5.03 16.64
C PRO A 159 7.97 4.16 17.79
N MET A 160 6.80 3.53 17.62
CA MET A 160 6.28 2.56 18.58
C MET A 160 7.10 1.26 18.65
N PHE A 161 7.86 0.91 17.62
CA PHE A 161 8.74 -0.27 17.67
C PHE A 161 9.75 -0.14 18.81
N LYS A 162 10.40 1.02 18.90
CA LYS A 162 11.32 1.33 20.00
C LYS A 162 10.62 1.29 21.35
N LYS A 163 9.44 1.91 21.47
CA LYS A 163 8.66 1.89 22.73
C LYS A 163 8.26 0.48 23.16
N ASN A 164 7.88 -0.39 22.22
CA ASN A 164 7.55 -1.79 22.50
C ASN A 164 8.79 -2.56 22.98
N ILE A 165 9.95 -2.35 22.33
CA ILE A 165 11.21 -2.98 22.73
C ILE A 165 11.65 -2.48 24.11
N GLU A 166 11.54 -1.19 24.39
CA GLU A 166 11.80 -0.61 25.72
C GLU A 166 10.84 -1.19 26.78
N ALA A 167 9.57 -1.40 26.44
CA ALA A 167 8.60 -2.06 27.32
C ALA A 167 8.98 -3.53 27.60
N LEU A 168 9.46 -4.28 26.60
CA LEU A 168 9.98 -5.64 26.77
C LEU A 168 11.20 -5.67 27.71
N GLN A 169 12.10 -4.70 27.56
CA GLN A 169 13.28 -4.55 28.44
C GLN A 169 12.86 -4.23 29.87
N ALA A 170 11.99 -3.24 30.06
CA ALA A 170 11.48 -2.85 31.38
C ALA A 170 10.72 -4.00 32.08
N ALA A 171 10.07 -4.88 31.31
CA ALA A 171 9.38 -6.05 31.83
C ALA A 171 10.28 -7.27 32.07
N GLY A 172 11.57 -7.22 31.70
CA GLY A 172 12.51 -8.34 31.80
C GLY A 172 12.24 -9.49 30.81
N LEU A 173 11.52 -9.22 29.72
CA LEU A 173 11.09 -10.20 28.72
C LEU A 173 11.91 -10.16 27.43
N ARG A 174 12.70 -9.09 27.19
CA ARG A 174 13.41 -8.87 25.92
C ARG A 174 14.31 -10.04 25.49
N ASP A 175 14.98 -10.69 26.44
CA ASP A 175 15.90 -11.79 26.15
C ASP A 175 15.19 -13.16 26.02
N GLN A 176 13.89 -13.22 26.32
CA GLN A 176 13.09 -14.45 26.28
C GLN A 176 12.40 -14.68 24.93
N VAL A 177 12.32 -13.63 24.10
CA VAL A 177 11.62 -13.66 22.82
C VAL A 177 12.50 -13.10 21.71
N LYS A 178 12.36 -13.61 20.49
CA LYS A 178 12.89 -12.95 19.29
C LYS A 178 11.92 -11.90 18.80
N VAL A 179 12.42 -10.69 18.50
CA VAL A 179 11.63 -9.59 17.97
C VAL A 179 11.83 -9.49 16.48
N MET A 180 10.78 -9.73 15.70
CA MET A 180 10.74 -9.52 14.26
C MET A 180 9.91 -8.27 13.94
N VAL A 181 10.34 -7.48 12.96
CA VAL A 181 9.60 -6.27 12.51
C VAL A 181 9.43 -6.25 11.00
N GLY A 182 8.34 -5.62 10.54
CA GLY A 182 8.05 -5.45 9.12
C GLY A 182 6.96 -4.40 8.87
N GLY A 183 6.64 -4.22 7.59
CA GLY A 183 5.67 -3.24 7.10
C GLY A 183 6.27 -2.31 6.05
N ALA A 184 5.43 -1.71 5.20
CA ALA A 184 5.85 -1.01 3.99
C ALA A 184 6.93 0.08 4.20
N PRO A 185 6.85 0.96 5.20
CA PRO A 185 7.89 1.99 5.41
C PRO A 185 9.09 1.50 6.22
N VAL A 186 9.06 0.24 6.70
CA VAL A 186 10.11 -0.28 7.59
C VAL A 186 11.29 -0.74 6.76
N THR A 187 12.48 -0.29 7.13
CA THR A 187 13.74 -0.72 6.52
C THR A 187 14.55 -1.59 7.49
N GLU A 188 15.48 -2.37 6.95
CA GLU A 188 16.42 -3.15 7.76
C GLU A 188 17.28 -2.24 8.66
N GLU A 189 17.69 -1.07 8.16
CA GLU A 189 18.44 -0.08 8.93
C GLU A 189 17.62 0.41 10.14
N TYR A 190 16.34 0.72 9.93
CA TYR A 190 15.45 1.11 11.01
C TYR A 190 15.25 -0.01 12.03
N ALA A 191 15.04 -1.25 11.56
CA ALA A 191 14.90 -2.43 12.42
C ALA A 191 16.13 -2.65 13.32
N ARG A 192 17.35 -2.50 12.76
CA ARG A 192 18.60 -2.52 13.53
C ARG A 192 18.65 -1.39 14.55
N HIS A 193 18.24 -0.18 14.16
CA HIS A 193 18.26 0.99 15.03
C HIS A 193 17.36 0.84 16.25
N VAL A 194 16.16 0.26 16.09
CA VAL A 194 15.22 0.08 17.21
C VAL A 194 15.54 -1.15 18.07
N GLY A 195 16.45 -2.02 17.63
CA GLY A 195 16.90 -3.19 18.39
C GLY A 195 16.08 -4.47 18.16
N ALA A 196 15.49 -4.61 16.97
CA ALA A 196 14.85 -5.86 16.55
C ALA A 196 15.89 -6.95 16.23
N ASP A 197 15.51 -8.22 16.38
CA ASP A 197 16.36 -9.37 16.05
C ASP A 197 16.29 -9.75 14.56
N GLY A 198 15.18 -9.43 13.89
CA GLY A 198 14.95 -9.74 12.47
C GLY A 198 14.09 -8.69 11.78
N TYR A 199 14.32 -8.51 10.49
CA TYR A 199 13.51 -7.68 9.60
C TYR A 199 13.06 -8.50 8.40
N ALA A 200 11.75 -8.49 8.13
CA ALA A 200 11.19 -9.10 6.94
C ALA A 200 10.37 -8.06 6.18
N ALA A 201 10.78 -7.78 4.94
CA ALA A 201 9.99 -6.99 4.01
C ALA A 201 8.70 -7.74 3.58
N GLU A 202 8.76 -9.08 3.52
CA GLU A 202 7.74 -9.94 2.94
C GLU A 202 7.22 -11.00 3.90
N ALA A 203 5.96 -11.41 3.74
CA ALA A 203 5.35 -12.45 4.55
C ALA A 203 6.01 -13.83 4.38
N SER A 204 6.42 -14.20 3.16
CA SER A 204 7.19 -15.43 2.88
C SER A 204 8.55 -15.43 3.58
N THR A 205 9.24 -14.30 3.57
CA THR A 205 10.52 -14.13 4.28
C THR A 205 10.32 -14.15 5.79
N ALA A 206 9.25 -13.55 6.30
CA ALA A 206 8.89 -13.64 7.71
C ALA A 206 8.66 -15.10 8.12
N ALA A 207 7.96 -15.89 7.32
CA ALA A 207 7.74 -17.32 7.59
C ALA A 207 9.04 -18.11 7.68
N ARG A 208 9.92 -18.00 6.66
CA ARG A 208 11.23 -18.69 6.67
C ARG A 208 12.14 -18.21 7.79
N MET A 209 12.18 -16.91 8.05
CA MET A 209 12.96 -16.33 9.15
C MET A 209 12.50 -16.86 10.50
N ALA A 210 11.19 -16.97 10.72
CA ALA A 210 10.66 -17.54 11.95
C ALA A 210 11.08 -19.01 12.10
N ILE A 211 10.97 -19.83 11.04
CA ILE A 211 11.44 -21.23 11.05
C ILE A 211 12.94 -21.28 11.40
N ASP A 212 13.76 -20.42 10.78
CA ASP A 212 15.20 -20.38 11.02
C ASP A 212 15.55 -19.89 12.43
N PHE A 213 14.80 -18.95 13.00
CA PHE A 213 14.98 -18.51 14.40
C PHE A 213 14.68 -19.61 15.41
N ILE A 214 13.74 -20.50 15.12
CA ILE A 214 13.48 -21.68 15.94
C ILE A 214 14.61 -22.72 15.77
N LYS A 215 15.00 -23.03 14.53
CA LYS A 215 16.02 -24.05 14.24
C LYS A 215 17.44 -23.62 14.66
N ASN A 216 17.76 -22.34 14.47
CA ASN A 216 19.10 -21.75 14.56
C ASN A 216 19.10 -20.42 15.38
N PRO A 217 18.66 -20.41 16.65
CA PRO A 217 18.35 -19.19 17.41
C PRO A 217 19.53 -18.23 17.65
N LEU A 218 20.77 -18.71 17.55
CA LEU A 218 22.00 -17.94 17.75
C LEU A 218 22.85 -17.79 16.49
N THR A 219 22.62 -18.63 15.48
CA THR A 219 23.45 -18.73 14.27
C THR A 219 22.70 -18.37 12.99
N SER A 220 21.42 -18.01 13.12
CA SER A 220 20.58 -17.57 12.00
C SER A 220 21.26 -16.50 11.15
N SER A 221 21.21 -16.68 9.83
CA SER A 221 21.69 -15.69 8.86
C SER A 221 20.84 -14.42 8.84
N TYR A 222 19.61 -14.49 9.37
CA TYR A 222 18.68 -13.37 9.45
C TYR A 222 18.90 -12.48 10.68
N LEU A 223 19.74 -12.91 11.64
CA LEU A 223 19.92 -12.20 12.90
C LEU A 223 20.58 -10.84 12.69
N LEU A 224 19.85 -9.77 13.02
CA LEU A 224 20.34 -8.40 12.98
C LEU A 224 21.36 -8.18 14.12
N ARG A 225 22.65 -8.16 13.77
CA ARG A 225 23.71 -7.83 14.74
C ARG A 225 23.69 -6.34 15.08
N PRO A 226 23.88 -5.95 16.37
CA PRO A 226 24.02 -4.56 16.76
C PRO A 226 25.19 -3.93 16.00
N ASN A 227 24.94 -2.82 15.33
CA ASN A 227 25.99 -2.02 14.69
C ASN A 227 26.48 -1.00 15.72
N GLU A 228 27.73 -1.08 16.16
CA GLU A 228 28.34 -0.13 17.14
C GLU A 228 28.27 1.34 16.65
N LYS A 229 28.00 1.56 15.35
CA LYS A 229 27.89 2.89 14.72
C LYS A 229 26.45 3.44 14.57
N ALA A 230 25.41 2.71 14.93
CA ALA A 230 24.02 3.19 14.78
C ALA A 230 23.56 4.14 15.92
N ALA A 231 24.42 4.39 16.90
CA ALA A 231 24.18 5.37 17.96
C ALA A 231 24.57 6.76 17.46
N THR A 232 23.57 7.54 17.00
CA THR A 232 23.47 9.02 16.94
C THR A 232 22.87 9.55 15.63
N LYS A 233 21.58 9.28 15.39
CA LYS A 233 20.73 10.25 14.70
C LYS A 233 19.51 10.50 15.57
N THR A 234 19.62 11.49 16.45
CA THR A 234 18.44 12.07 17.10
C THR A 234 17.79 12.94 16.04
N PHE A 235 16.69 12.47 15.44
CA PHE A 235 15.90 13.25 14.48
C PHE A 235 15.16 14.35 15.23
N ALA A 236 15.87 15.41 15.60
CA ALA A 236 15.27 16.62 16.12
C ALA A 236 14.69 17.42 14.95
N LYS A 237 13.42 17.84 15.05
CA LYS A 237 12.84 18.83 14.11
C LYS A 237 13.78 20.02 14.03
N VAL A 238 14.11 20.46 12.82
CA VAL A 238 15.01 21.59 12.59
C VAL A 238 14.28 22.86 13.04
N GLY A 239 14.40 23.22 14.31
CA GLY A 239 13.99 24.52 14.83
C GLY A 239 14.99 25.57 14.37
N GLY A 240 14.62 26.39 13.39
CA GLY A 240 15.42 27.47 12.85
C GLY A 240 14.54 28.59 12.27
N PRO A 241 15.12 29.74 11.89
CA PRO A 241 14.39 30.78 11.16
C PRO A 241 13.81 30.21 9.85
N SER A 242 12.63 30.69 9.43
CA SER A 242 11.98 30.24 8.19
C SER A 242 12.95 30.34 7.01
N PHE A 243 13.22 29.19 6.39
CA PHE A 243 14.04 29.12 5.19
C PHE A 243 13.35 29.89 4.05
N VAL A 244 14.12 30.67 3.30
CA VAL A 244 13.63 31.43 2.15
C VAL A 244 14.15 30.75 0.90
N VAL A 245 13.25 30.25 0.06
CA VAL A 245 13.62 29.66 -1.23
C VAL A 245 14.38 30.70 -2.06
N PRO A 246 15.61 30.38 -2.52
CA PRO A 246 16.38 31.29 -3.36
C PRO A 246 15.60 31.64 -4.63
N GLN A 247 15.33 32.92 -4.85
CA GLN A 247 14.69 33.36 -6.08
C GLN A 247 15.71 33.43 -7.22
N PRO A 248 15.34 33.03 -8.44
CA PRO A 248 16.26 33.05 -9.57
C PRO A 248 16.64 34.51 -9.93
N PRO A 249 17.94 34.80 -10.14
CA PRO A 249 18.45 36.16 -10.38
C PRO A 249 18.08 36.71 -11.76
N ARG A 250 17.66 35.85 -12.69
CA ARG A 250 17.22 36.18 -14.05
C ARG A 250 15.96 35.37 -14.35
N ARG A 251 14.97 35.98 -15.02
CA ARG A 251 13.77 35.28 -15.51
C ARG A 251 13.71 35.38 -17.03
N ILE A 252 13.52 34.25 -17.70
CA ILE A 252 13.05 34.24 -19.08
C ILE A 252 11.63 34.83 -19.07
N PRO A 253 11.20 35.62 -20.08
CA PRO A 253 9.82 36.10 -20.13
C PRO A 253 8.86 34.92 -20.06
N ALA A 254 8.06 34.87 -19.00
CA ALA A 254 7.09 33.81 -18.78
C ALA A 254 5.99 33.85 -19.85
N LYS A 255 5.42 32.70 -20.16
CA LYS A 255 4.19 32.63 -20.97
C LYS A 255 3.06 33.47 -20.33
N PRO A 256 2.07 33.92 -21.12
CA PRO A 256 0.87 34.53 -20.57
C PRO A 256 0.24 33.64 -19.50
N GLY A 257 -0.16 34.24 -18.38
CA GLY A 257 -0.65 33.50 -17.23
C GLY A 257 -1.91 32.69 -17.57
N MET A 258 -1.91 31.43 -17.13
CA MET A 258 -3.06 30.52 -17.20
C MET A 258 -3.81 30.52 -15.87
N LYS A 259 -5.09 30.18 -15.89
CA LYS A 259 -5.81 29.79 -14.68
C LYS A 259 -5.30 28.42 -14.19
N PRO A 260 -5.41 28.12 -12.89
CA PRO A 260 -4.99 26.83 -12.38
C PRO A 260 -5.63 25.62 -13.09
N VAL A 261 -6.94 25.67 -13.38
CA VAL A 261 -7.62 24.63 -14.18
C VAL A 261 -7.04 24.48 -15.60
N GLU A 262 -6.66 25.58 -16.24
CA GLU A 262 -6.08 25.56 -17.59
C GLU A 262 -4.70 24.90 -17.59
N ARG A 263 -3.90 25.08 -16.53
CA ARG A 263 -2.59 24.40 -16.38
C ARG A 263 -2.74 22.89 -16.26
N VAL A 264 -3.63 22.44 -15.40
CA VAL A 264 -3.86 20.99 -15.19
C VAL A 264 -4.37 20.35 -16.47
N LEU A 265 -5.30 20.99 -17.17
CA LEU A 265 -5.81 20.50 -18.46
C LEU A 265 -4.77 20.57 -19.58
N ALA A 266 -3.87 21.55 -19.58
CA ALA A 266 -2.75 21.59 -20.52
C ALA A 266 -1.80 20.40 -20.31
N VAL A 267 -1.48 20.07 -19.05
CA VAL A 267 -0.67 18.91 -18.71
C VAL A 267 -1.31 17.59 -19.18
N LEU A 268 -2.61 17.41 -18.93
CA LEU A 268 -3.35 16.22 -19.40
C LEU A 268 -3.45 16.14 -20.94
N ARG A 269 -3.26 17.25 -21.65
CA ARG A 269 -3.18 17.30 -23.12
C ARG A 269 -1.75 17.26 -23.65
N HIS A 270 -0.77 17.02 -22.78
CA HIS A 270 0.67 17.00 -23.10
C HIS A 270 1.16 18.32 -23.72
N GLN A 271 0.62 19.43 -23.22
CA GLN A 271 1.00 20.78 -23.60
C GLN A 271 1.77 21.44 -22.46
N GLU A 272 2.66 22.36 -22.82
CA GLU A 272 3.36 23.18 -21.84
C GLU A 272 2.44 24.26 -21.24
N PRO A 273 2.19 24.25 -19.92
CA PRO A 273 1.48 25.32 -19.23
C PRO A 273 2.36 26.59 -19.11
N ASP A 274 1.89 27.61 -18.40
CA ASP A 274 2.68 28.79 -17.99
C ASP A 274 3.64 28.49 -16.83
N ARG A 275 3.26 27.60 -15.91
CA ARG A 275 4.13 26.98 -14.90
C ARG A 275 3.76 25.52 -14.65
N VAL A 276 4.70 24.73 -14.16
CA VAL A 276 4.41 23.36 -13.67
C VAL A 276 3.32 23.45 -12.59
N PRO A 277 2.17 22.78 -12.78
CA PRO A 277 1.11 22.78 -11.77
C PRO A 277 1.49 21.92 -10.56
N HIS A 278 0.86 22.22 -9.43
CA HIS A 278 1.04 21.49 -8.17
C HIS A 278 -0.30 21.32 -7.44
N PHE A 279 -0.55 20.09 -6.98
CA PHE A 279 -1.58 19.73 -6.01
C PHE A 279 -1.28 18.34 -5.47
N GLU A 280 -1.90 18.01 -4.33
CA GLU A 280 -1.79 16.69 -3.69
C GLU A 280 -3.15 16.01 -3.64
N TRP A 281 -3.16 14.69 -3.52
CA TRP A 281 -4.40 13.95 -3.33
C TRP A 281 -4.92 14.13 -1.90
N VAL A 282 -4.09 13.84 -0.91
CA VAL A 282 -4.51 13.90 0.50
C VAL A 282 -3.54 14.74 1.30
N HIS A 283 -4.10 15.58 2.17
CA HIS A 283 -3.39 16.29 3.21
C HIS A 283 -3.91 15.87 4.58
N ASP A 284 -3.00 15.52 5.47
CA ASP A 284 -3.29 15.24 6.86
C ASP A 284 -3.86 16.48 7.58
N LEU A 285 -4.82 16.25 8.46
CA LEU A 285 -5.54 17.31 9.18
C LEU A 285 -4.62 18.16 10.07
N ASP A 286 -3.58 17.59 10.67
CA ASP A 286 -2.67 18.32 11.54
C ASP A 286 -1.72 19.19 10.73
N VAL A 287 -1.30 18.74 9.53
CA VAL A 287 -0.55 19.57 8.58
C VAL A 287 -1.41 20.73 8.07
N ILE A 288 -2.66 20.47 7.67
CA ILE A 288 -3.62 21.52 7.28
C ILE A 288 -3.73 22.57 8.38
N LYS A 289 -4.01 22.16 9.62
CA LYS A 289 -4.17 23.09 10.75
C LYS A 289 -2.90 23.87 11.04
N ALA A 290 -1.73 23.23 10.97
CA ALA A 290 -0.46 23.90 11.21
C ALA A 290 -0.21 25.01 10.18
N MET A 291 -0.41 24.73 8.90
CA MET A 291 -0.16 25.69 7.81
C MET A 291 -1.18 26.82 7.74
N THR A 292 -2.45 26.51 8.04
CA THR A 292 -3.57 27.46 7.92
C THR A 292 -3.91 28.16 9.24
N LYS A 293 -3.16 27.88 10.32
CA LYS A 293 -3.42 28.37 11.69
C LYS A 293 -4.82 27.98 12.19
N GLY A 294 -5.20 26.72 11.96
CA GLY A 294 -6.47 26.12 12.39
C GLY A 294 -7.61 26.21 11.38
N GLY A 295 -7.31 26.55 10.13
CA GLY A 295 -8.26 26.58 9.02
C GLY A 295 -8.58 25.21 8.43
N THR A 296 -9.22 25.24 7.26
CA THR A 296 -9.72 24.09 6.51
C THR A 296 -8.78 23.71 5.35
N TYR A 297 -9.03 22.54 4.74
CA TYR A 297 -8.36 22.13 3.50
C TYR A 297 -8.50 23.19 2.39
N TYR A 298 -9.65 23.84 2.29
CA TYR A 298 -9.88 24.87 1.28
C TYR A 298 -9.05 26.15 1.55
N ASP A 299 -8.83 26.48 2.82
CA ASP A 299 -7.92 27.58 3.19
C ASP A 299 -6.48 27.24 2.83
N LEU A 300 -6.07 25.97 2.97
CA LEU A 300 -4.77 25.49 2.52
C LEU A 300 -4.63 25.60 0.99
N VAL A 301 -5.63 25.14 0.24
CA VAL A 301 -5.69 25.24 -1.23
C VAL A 301 -5.52 26.69 -1.70
N ASP A 302 -6.22 27.63 -1.05
CA ASP A 302 -6.14 29.04 -1.38
C ASP A 302 -4.81 29.68 -0.96
N GLN A 303 -4.27 29.32 0.21
CA GLN A 303 -3.00 29.84 0.74
C GLN A 303 -1.79 29.38 -0.06
N LEU A 304 -1.79 28.13 -0.52
CA LEU A 304 -0.69 27.54 -1.30
C LEU A 304 -0.84 27.71 -2.81
N ASP A 305 -1.91 28.32 -3.29
CA ASP A 305 -2.24 28.45 -4.72
C ASP A 305 -2.18 27.10 -5.46
N LEU A 306 -2.80 26.07 -4.87
CA LEU A 306 -2.86 24.72 -5.47
C LEU A 306 -3.72 24.74 -6.73
N ASP A 307 -3.29 23.99 -7.75
CA ASP A 307 -3.91 24.02 -9.07
C ASP A 307 -5.13 23.09 -9.20
N GLY A 308 -5.21 22.07 -8.33
CA GLY A 308 -6.30 21.10 -8.25
C GLY A 308 -6.91 21.04 -6.85
N VAL A 309 -8.19 20.66 -6.78
CA VAL A 309 -8.93 20.45 -5.53
C VAL A 309 -9.65 19.11 -5.58
N MET A 310 -9.46 18.28 -4.55
CA MET A 310 -10.13 17.00 -4.45
C MET A 310 -11.55 17.12 -3.89
N THR A 311 -12.46 16.33 -4.44
CA THR A 311 -13.79 16.08 -3.91
C THR A 311 -14.19 14.63 -4.20
N GLY A 312 -15.31 14.16 -3.67
CA GLY A 312 -15.75 12.79 -3.85
C GLY A 312 -17.21 12.61 -3.46
N PRO A 313 -17.83 11.50 -3.88
CA PRO A 313 -19.19 11.18 -3.47
C PRO A 313 -19.27 10.92 -1.96
N THR A 314 -20.29 11.47 -1.31
CA THR A 314 -20.59 11.16 0.09
C THR A 314 -21.38 9.86 0.20
N TYR A 315 -20.87 8.91 0.97
CA TYR A 315 -21.58 7.70 1.37
C TYR A 315 -21.91 7.76 2.86
N ARG A 316 -23.11 7.31 3.23
CA ARG A 316 -23.47 7.21 4.66
C ARG A 316 -22.75 6.04 5.31
N LYS A 317 -22.60 6.16 6.64
CA LYS A 317 -22.09 5.10 7.49
C LYS A 317 -22.85 5.11 8.80
N GLN A 318 -23.08 3.92 9.36
CA GLN A 318 -23.73 3.73 10.64
C GLN A 318 -22.71 3.19 11.64
N GLN A 319 -22.53 3.85 12.77
CA GLN A 319 -21.73 3.30 13.86
C GLN A 319 -22.43 2.09 14.43
N ILE A 320 -21.73 0.96 14.52
CA ILE A 320 -22.26 -0.29 15.06
C ILE A 320 -21.58 -0.67 16.38
N GLU A 321 -20.32 -0.28 16.58
CA GLU A 321 -19.53 -0.47 17.80
C GLU A 321 -18.60 0.75 17.99
N ASP A 322 -17.86 0.83 19.10
CA ASP A 322 -17.06 2.02 19.47
C ASP A 322 -16.11 2.47 18.34
N ASP A 323 -15.44 1.54 17.66
CA ASP A 323 -14.53 1.81 16.55
C ASP A 323 -14.99 1.22 15.20
N LEU A 324 -16.17 0.58 15.15
CA LEU A 324 -16.68 -0.07 13.94
C LEU A 324 -17.90 0.64 13.33
N TRP A 325 -17.88 0.73 12.01
CA TRP A 325 -18.87 1.41 11.19
C TRP A 325 -19.31 0.52 10.03
N LEU A 326 -20.60 0.42 9.77
CA LEU A 326 -21.16 -0.21 8.58
C LEU A 326 -21.35 0.85 7.49
N ASP A 327 -20.74 0.66 6.31
CA ASP A 327 -20.96 1.55 5.16
C ASP A 327 -22.19 1.16 4.33
N GLU A 328 -22.64 2.04 3.43
CA GLU A 328 -23.79 1.76 2.54
C GLU A 328 -23.59 0.55 1.62
N TRP A 329 -22.34 0.11 1.41
CA TRP A 329 -22.01 -1.09 0.65
C TRP A 329 -22.05 -2.37 1.50
N GLY A 330 -22.36 -2.26 2.79
CA GLY A 330 -22.39 -3.38 3.72
C GLY A 330 -21.02 -3.81 4.25
N SER A 331 -19.94 -3.07 3.95
CA SER A 331 -18.62 -3.33 4.52
C SER A 331 -18.55 -2.80 5.95
N VAL A 332 -18.06 -3.63 6.86
CA VAL A 332 -17.73 -3.19 8.23
C VAL A 332 -16.32 -2.64 8.22
N ARG A 333 -16.16 -1.40 8.69
CA ARG A 333 -14.90 -0.68 8.71
C ARG A 333 -14.51 -0.26 10.12
N ARG A 334 -13.23 -0.39 10.44
CA ARG A 334 -12.61 0.17 11.63
C ARG A 334 -12.07 1.56 11.32
N ILE A 335 -12.34 2.54 12.18
CA ILE A 335 -11.86 3.91 12.01
C ILE A 335 -10.89 4.25 13.14
N GLY A 336 -9.62 4.44 12.79
CA GLY A 336 -8.53 4.79 13.70
C GLY A 336 -8.35 6.29 13.90
N LYS A 337 -7.24 6.67 14.54
CA LYS A 337 -6.88 8.08 14.81
C LYS A 337 -6.52 8.87 13.54
N ASP A 338 -6.02 8.17 12.53
CA ASP A 338 -5.74 8.66 11.17
C ASP A 338 -7.02 8.94 10.37
N ASN A 339 -8.19 8.56 10.90
CA ASN A 339 -9.51 8.77 10.31
C ASN A 339 -9.65 8.12 8.91
N TYR A 340 -8.80 7.13 8.60
CA TYR A 340 -8.86 6.33 7.39
C TYR A 340 -9.61 5.02 7.66
N PRO A 341 -10.80 4.78 7.07
CA PRO A 341 -11.62 3.60 7.40
C PRO A 341 -11.11 2.30 6.73
N MET A 342 -10.58 1.38 7.53
CA MET A 342 -10.09 0.06 7.06
C MET A 342 -11.17 -1.01 7.13
N PRO A 343 -11.40 -1.81 6.07
CA PRO A 343 -12.35 -2.92 6.11
C PRO A 343 -11.93 -3.98 7.13
N VAL A 344 -12.90 -4.65 7.75
CA VAL A 344 -12.67 -5.77 8.67
C VAL A 344 -12.97 -7.07 7.91
N ASP A 345 -11.92 -7.76 7.47
CA ASP A 345 -12.00 -8.93 6.58
C ASP A 345 -13.00 -10.01 7.03
N ASP A 346 -12.99 -10.41 8.31
CA ASP A 346 -13.90 -11.45 8.83
C ASP A 346 -15.40 -11.07 8.73
N ARG A 347 -15.67 -9.76 8.62
CA ARG A 347 -17.01 -9.17 8.50
C ARG A 347 -17.31 -8.69 7.08
N ALA A 348 -16.52 -9.09 6.09
CA ALA A 348 -16.81 -8.83 4.70
C ALA A 348 -18.21 -9.38 4.30
N PRO A 349 -19.02 -8.60 3.55
CA PRO A 349 -20.40 -8.95 3.23
C PRO A 349 -20.55 -10.08 2.22
N ILE A 350 -19.53 -10.38 1.41
CA ILE A 350 -19.64 -11.32 0.28
C ILE A 350 -18.69 -12.49 0.51
N LYS A 351 -19.24 -13.66 0.83
CA LYS A 351 -18.46 -14.90 1.07
C LYS A 351 -18.73 -15.98 0.03
N SER A 352 -19.79 -15.81 -0.77
CA SER A 352 -20.25 -16.78 -1.75
C SER A 352 -20.99 -16.12 -2.91
N LEU A 353 -21.22 -16.86 -3.99
CA LEU A 353 -22.05 -16.42 -5.12
C LEU A 353 -23.49 -16.09 -4.70
N ALA A 354 -24.03 -16.80 -3.71
CA ALA A 354 -25.37 -16.52 -3.18
C ALA A 354 -25.42 -15.18 -2.41
N ASP A 355 -24.33 -14.78 -1.77
CA ASP A 355 -24.22 -13.46 -1.14
C ASP A 355 -24.12 -12.37 -2.20
N LEU A 356 -23.30 -12.57 -3.24
CA LEU A 356 -23.16 -11.65 -4.37
C LEU A 356 -24.51 -11.39 -5.09
N GLU A 357 -25.32 -12.42 -5.28
CA GLU A 357 -26.64 -12.29 -5.91
C GLU A 357 -27.54 -11.33 -5.12
N LYS A 358 -27.54 -11.44 -3.79
CA LYS A 358 -28.35 -10.61 -2.86
C LYS A 358 -27.71 -9.26 -2.56
N TRP A 359 -26.42 -9.10 -2.81
CA TRP A 359 -25.70 -7.88 -2.53
C TRP A 359 -25.97 -6.83 -3.59
N HIS A 360 -26.31 -5.62 -3.15
CA HIS A 360 -26.68 -4.51 -4.02
C HIS A 360 -25.77 -3.32 -3.77
N ALA A 361 -25.34 -2.67 -4.85
CA ALA A 361 -24.67 -1.39 -4.76
C ALA A 361 -25.64 -0.34 -4.17
N PRO A 362 -25.12 0.66 -3.44
CA PRO A 362 -25.90 1.79 -2.98
C PRO A 362 -26.59 2.53 -4.13
N ASP A 363 -27.69 3.25 -3.88
CA ASP A 363 -28.38 4.01 -4.94
C ASP A 363 -27.48 5.11 -5.52
N PRO A 364 -27.03 5.05 -6.79
CA PRO A 364 -26.12 6.05 -7.36
C PRO A 364 -26.77 7.42 -7.52
N ASP A 365 -28.10 7.53 -7.58
CA ASP A 365 -28.81 8.79 -7.83
C ASP A 365 -29.18 9.54 -6.53
N ASP A 366 -28.85 9.00 -5.35
CA ASP A 366 -29.13 9.65 -4.07
C ASP A 366 -28.41 11.02 -3.97
N PRO A 367 -29.16 12.12 -3.75
CA PRO A 367 -28.62 13.48 -3.75
C PRO A 367 -27.44 13.72 -2.79
N ILE A 368 -27.38 13.00 -1.65
CA ILE A 368 -26.34 13.24 -0.63
C ILE A 368 -24.93 13.05 -1.20
N ARG A 369 -24.78 12.15 -2.19
CA ARG A 369 -23.51 11.85 -2.84
C ARG A 369 -22.88 13.10 -3.44
N TYR A 370 -23.71 14.01 -3.91
CA TYR A 370 -23.29 15.13 -4.74
C TYR A 370 -23.22 16.46 -3.99
N GLU A 371 -23.60 16.52 -2.71
CA GLU A 371 -23.63 17.76 -1.94
C GLU A 371 -22.24 18.40 -1.84
N LYS A 372 -21.25 17.64 -1.38
CA LYS A 372 -19.85 18.11 -1.30
C LYS A 372 -19.28 18.49 -2.67
N ILE A 373 -19.65 17.75 -3.72
CA ILE A 373 -19.22 18.06 -5.10
C ILE A 373 -19.78 19.42 -5.52
N LYS A 374 -21.08 19.68 -5.28
CA LYS A 374 -21.73 20.97 -5.58
C LYS A 374 -21.09 22.12 -4.82
N GLU A 375 -20.75 21.92 -3.54
CA GLU A 375 -20.05 22.94 -2.73
C GLU A 375 -18.68 23.32 -3.32
N VAL A 376 -17.88 22.31 -3.70
CA VAL A 376 -16.56 22.51 -4.31
C VAL A 376 -16.67 23.18 -5.68
N VAL A 377 -17.63 22.76 -6.51
CA VAL A 377 -17.93 23.39 -7.80
C VAL A 377 -18.33 24.85 -7.62
N ALA A 378 -19.22 25.16 -6.68
CA ALA A 378 -19.66 26.52 -6.43
C ALA A 378 -18.49 27.43 -5.99
N ARG A 379 -17.51 26.87 -5.27
CA ARG A 379 -16.33 27.61 -4.78
C ARG A 379 -15.24 27.77 -5.84
N TYR A 380 -14.97 26.75 -6.65
CA TYR A 380 -13.76 26.68 -7.48
C TYR A 380 -13.98 26.47 -8.98
N GLY A 381 -15.23 26.22 -9.40
CA GLY A 381 -15.57 25.93 -10.79
C GLY A 381 -15.06 26.98 -11.77
N GLY A 382 -14.35 26.54 -12.80
CA GLY A 382 -13.75 27.42 -13.82
C GLY A 382 -12.51 28.22 -13.36
N HIS A 383 -12.03 27.99 -12.13
CA HIS A 383 -10.78 28.54 -11.61
C HIS A 383 -9.73 27.46 -11.32
N ARG A 384 -10.07 26.44 -10.51
CA ARG A 384 -9.19 25.29 -10.21
C ARG A 384 -9.73 24.00 -10.81
N ALA A 385 -8.84 23.04 -11.08
CA ALA A 385 -9.25 21.73 -11.55
C ALA A 385 -9.99 20.98 -10.44
N ILE A 386 -11.24 20.60 -10.69
CA ILE A 386 -12.04 19.81 -9.75
C ILE A 386 -11.82 18.34 -10.05
N ILE A 387 -11.29 17.63 -9.05
CA ILE A 387 -10.86 16.24 -9.17
C ILE A 387 -11.80 15.38 -8.34
N LEU A 388 -12.51 14.47 -8.99
CA LEU A 388 -13.38 13.50 -8.35
C LEU A 388 -12.58 12.26 -7.95
N GLN A 389 -12.52 11.97 -6.66
CA GLN A 389 -11.96 10.73 -6.12
C GLN A 389 -12.96 9.60 -6.28
N MET A 390 -12.56 8.56 -7.01
CA MET A 390 -13.29 7.31 -7.18
C MET A 390 -12.38 6.11 -6.90
N ARG A 391 -12.96 4.92 -6.89
CA ARG A 391 -12.25 3.64 -6.91
C ARG A 391 -12.33 3.05 -8.32
N ASP A 392 -11.51 2.05 -8.61
CA ASP A 392 -11.60 1.29 -9.85
C ASP A 392 -11.99 -0.18 -9.63
N VAL A 393 -11.11 -1.11 -9.96
CA VAL A 393 -11.45 -2.54 -10.13
C VAL A 393 -10.96 -3.41 -8.98
N TRP A 394 -10.27 -2.86 -7.99
CA TRP A 394 -9.57 -3.62 -6.94
C TRP A 394 -10.07 -3.30 -5.54
N SER A 395 -10.11 -2.03 -5.13
CA SER A 395 -10.44 -1.62 -3.76
C SER A 395 -11.85 -1.99 -3.34
N GLY A 396 -12.81 -1.99 -4.28
CA GLY A 396 -14.17 -2.47 -4.04
C GLY A 396 -14.17 -3.95 -3.68
N PRO A 397 -13.80 -4.85 -4.61
CA PRO A 397 -13.70 -6.29 -4.33
C PRO A 397 -12.92 -6.63 -3.08
N ARG A 398 -11.78 -5.98 -2.84
CA ARG A 398 -10.96 -6.14 -1.62
C ARG A 398 -11.77 -5.89 -0.36
N ASP A 399 -12.49 -4.78 -0.30
CA ASP A 399 -13.25 -4.36 0.89
C ASP A 399 -14.55 -5.17 1.09
N TYR A 400 -15.08 -5.82 0.04
CA TYR A 400 -16.38 -6.51 0.08
C TYR A 400 -16.27 -8.04 0.15
N ILE A 401 -15.16 -8.61 -0.33
CA ILE A 401 -14.83 -10.04 -0.22
C ILE A 401 -13.91 -10.29 0.99
N GLY A 402 -13.11 -9.30 1.37
CA GLY A 402 -12.00 -9.44 2.31
C GLY A 402 -10.68 -9.65 1.57
N TYR A 403 -9.59 -9.09 2.09
CA TYR A 403 -8.28 -9.05 1.43
C TYR A 403 -7.76 -10.45 1.11
N ALA A 404 -7.59 -11.31 2.11
CA ALA A 404 -7.03 -12.65 1.89
C ALA A 404 -7.95 -13.50 1.01
N GLN A 405 -9.26 -13.40 1.22
CA GLN A 405 -10.24 -14.19 0.48
C GLN A 405 -10.38 -13.73 -0.98
N LEU A 406 -10.19 -12.44 -1.29
CA LEU A 406 -10.10 -11.95 -2.65
C LEU A 406 -9.00 -12.68 -3.42
N PHE A 407 -7.79 -12.74 -2.88
CA PHE A 407 -6.65 -13.40 -3.53
C PHE A 407 -6.87 -14.91 -3.71
N ILE A 408 -7.47 -15.58 -2.73
CA ILE A 408 -7.85 -16.99 -2.85
C ILE A 408 -8.89 -17.18 -3.97
N ASN A 409 -9.92 -16.33 -3.99
CA ASN A 409 -11.01 -16.42 -4.98
C ASN A 409 -10.55 -16.09 -6.40
N LEU A 410 -9.49 -15.30 -6.59
CA LEU A 410 -8.90 -15.10 -7.91
C LEU A 410 -8.49 -16.42 -8.59
N LYS A 411 -8.20 -17.45 -7.80
CA LYS A 411 -7.88 -18.81 -8.27
C LYS A 411 -9.07 -19.76 -8.15
N GLU A 412 -9.73 -19.78 -6.99
CA GLU A 412 -10.73 -20.80 -6.66
C GLU A 412 -12.14 -20.48 -7.16
N CYS A 413 -12.51 -19.19 -7.25
CA CYS A 413 -13.86 -18.76 -7.64
C CYS A 413 -13.79 -17.39 -8.34
N PRO A 414 -13.11 -17.30 -9.50
CA PRO A 414 -12.90 -16.04 -10.22
C PRO A 414 -14.22 -15.35 -10.59
N GLU A 415 -15.29 -16.11 -10.83
CA GLU A 415 -16.62 -15.60 -11.13
C GLU A 415 -17.22 -14.77 -9.98
N LEU A 416 -16.88 -15.09 -8.72
CA LEU A 416 -17.29 -14.29 -7.57
C LEU A 416 -16.58 -12.94 -7.59
N VAL A 417 -15.27 -12.94 -7.88
CA VAL A 417 -14.48 -11.69 -7.97
C VAL A 417 -14.99 -10.83 -9.11
N GLU A 418 -15.12 -11.38 -10.31
CA GLU A 418 -15.60 -10.66 -11.49
C GLU A 418 -17.00 -10.07 -11.27
N GLY A 419 -17.91 -10.84 -10.68
CA GLY A 419 -19.26 -10.34 -10.38
C GLY A 419 -19.29 -9.16 -9.41
N VAL A 420 -18.37 -9.11 -8.43
CA VAL A 420 -18.20 -7.96 -7.53
C VAL A 420 -17.61 -6.77 -8.28
N VAL A 421 -16.57 -6.99 -9.11
CA VAL A 421 -15.95 -5.95 -9.96
C VAL A 421 -17.00 -5.30 -10.85
N VAL A 422 -17.81 -6.09 -11.55
CA VAL A 422 -18.85 -5.59 -12.46
C VAL A 422 -19.84 -4.68 -11.73
N LYS A 423 -20.38 -5.11 -10.58
CA LYS A 423 -21.32 -4.32 -9.79
C LYS A 423 -20.71 -3.02 -9.28
N CYS A 424 -19.44 -3.05 -8.84
CA CYS A 424 -18.73 -1.86 -8.39
C CYS A 424 -18.54 -0.86 -9.55
N VAL A 425 -18.03 -1.32 -10.69
CA VAL A 425 -17.78 -0.47 -11.85
C VAL A 425 -19.09 0.09 -12.43
N ASP A 426 -20.17 -0.69 -12.49
CA ASP A 426 -21.49 -0.21 -12.92
C ASP A 426 -21.97 0.98 -12.08
N HIS A 427 -21.79 0.89 -10.77
CA HIS A 427 -22.13 1.97 -9.85
C HIS A 427 -21.21 3.17 -10.02
N TYR A 428 -19.89 2.97 -10.11
CA TYR A 428 -18.93 4.06 -10.28
C TYR A 428 -19.18 4.86 -11.56
N ILE A 429 -19.49 4.18 -12.66
CA ILE A 429 -19.84 4.83 -13.93
C ILE A 429 -21.03 5.77 -13.75
N LYS A 430 -22.12 5.32 -13.11
CA LYS A 430 -23.31 6.15 -12.89
C LYS A 430 -23.02 7.37 -12.01
N VAL A 431 -22.22 7.19 -10.95
CA VAL A 431 -21.82 8.31 -10.07
C VAL A 431 -20.96 9.32 -10.82
N ILE A 432 -20.04 8.86 -11.67
CA ILE A 432 -19.19 9.71 -12.51
C ILE A 432 -20.03 10.48 -13.52
N GLU A 433 -20.99 9.85 -14.19
CA GLU A 433 -21.89 10.49 -15.15
C GLU A 433 -22.65 11.67 -14.51
N ARG A 434 -23.20 11.47 -13.30
CA ARG A 434 -23.87 12.53 -12.55
C ARG A 434 -22.92 13.62 -12.05
N ALA A 435 -21.72 13.24 -11.60
CA ALA A 435 -20.72 14.21 -11.15
C ALA A 435 -20.17 15.06 -12.31
N ALA A 436 -20.09 14.50 -13.53
CA ALA A 436 -19.67 15.22 -14.73
C ALA A 436 -20.62 16.39 -15.05
N GLU A 437 -21.93 16.17 -14.91
CA GLU A 437 -22.96 17.20 -15.10
C GLU A 437 -22.81 18.40 -14.13
N LEU A 438 -22.09 18.21 -13.01
CA LEU A 438 -21.85 19.25 -12.01
C LEU A 438 -20.60 20.10 -12.32
N GLY A 439 -19.78 19.75 -13.31
CA GLY A 439 -18.59 20.53 -13.68
C GLY A 439 -17.27 20.05 -13.07
N VAL A 440 -17.18 18.76 -12.73
CA VAL A 440 -15.90 18.07 -12.49
C VAL A 440 -15.02 18.12 -13.75
N ASN A 441 -13.70 18.04 -13.61
CA ASN A 441 -12.76 18.04 -14.74
C ASN A 441 -11.98 16.74 -14.89
N VAL A 442 -11.62 16.10 -13.78
CA VAL A 442 -10.76 14.91 -13.73
C VAL A 442 -11.37 13.89 -12.78
N VAL A 443 -11.27 12.61 -13.13
CA VAL A 443 -11.56 11.48 -12.24
C VAL A 443 -10.25 10.80 -11.88
N PHE A 444 -9.91 10.81 -10.60
CA PHE A 444 -8.81 10.06 -10.03
C PHE A 444 -9.33 8.71 -9.51
N THR A 445 -8.66 7.60 -9.82
CA THR A 445 -8.97 6.28 -9.23
C THR A 445 -7.80 5.77 -8.39
N GLY A 446 -8.02 5.62 -7.08
CA GLY A 446 -7.02 5.19 -6.12
C GLY A 446 -7.21 3.72 -5.70
N ASP A 447 -6.51 2.83 -6.39
CA ASP A 447 -6.55 1.39 -6.16
C ASP A 447 -5.13 0.82 -6.24
N ASP A 448 -4.54 0.55 -5.07
CA ASP A 448 -3.19 0.01 -4.94
C ASP A 448 -3.17 -1.48 -5.28
N VAL A 449 -2.53 -1.79 -6.40
CA VAL A 449 -2.46 -3.15 -6.97
C VAL A 449 -1.03 -3.71 -6.96
N ALA A 450 -0.07 -2.94 -6.46
CA ALA A 450 1.35 -3.29 -6.40
C ALA A 450 1.96 -2.95 -5.03
N ASP A 451 3.06 -3.63 -4.72
CA ASP A 451 4.01 -3.27 -3.69
C ASP A 451 5.33 -2.81 -4.32
N ASN A 452 6.39 -2.61 -3.53
CA ASN A 452 7.67 -2.12 -4.04
C ASN A 452 8.40 -3.08 -5.00
N ARG A 453 8.02 -4.36 -5.05
CA ARG A 453 8.59 -5.37 -5.96
C ARG A 453 7.80 -5.47 -7.26
N GLY A 454 6.49 -5.26 -7.21
CA GLY A 454 5.63 -5.34 -8.37
C GLY A 454 4.15 -5.55 -8.02
N PRO A 455 3.35 -5.94 -9.02
CA PRO A 455 1.94 -6.28 -8.82
C PRO A 455 1.75 -7.42 -7.82
N MET A 456 0.68 -7.36 -7.03
CA MET A 456 0.35 -8.40 -6.05
C MET A 456 -0.24 -9.67 -6.70
N PHE A 457 -0.57 -9.61 -7.97
CA PHE A 457 -1.08 -10.70 -8.80
C PHE A 457 -0.40 -10.66 -10.17
N SER A 458 -0.44 -11.77 -10.92
CA SER A 458 0.27 -11.84 -12.18
C SER A 458 -0.25 -10.82 -13.21
N PRO A 459 0.63 -10.25 -14.07
CA PRO A 459 0.19 -9.40 -15.17
C PRO A 459 -0.81 -10.12 -16.10
N ALA A 460 -0.70 -11.44 -16.27
CA ALA A 460 -1.68 -12.20 -17.03
C ALA A 460 -3.08 -12.15 -16.39
N LEU A 461 -3.16 -12.31 -15.06
CA LEU A 461 -4.43 -12.17 -14.35
C LEU A 461 -4.98 -10.75 -14.45
N TRP A 462 -4.13 -9.73 -14.37
CA TRP A 462 -4.51 -8.33 -14.58
C TRP A 462 -5.19 -8.11 -15.94
N GLU A 463 -4.58 -8.61 -17.00
CA GLU A 463 -5.08 -8.49 -18.38
C GLU A 463 -6.44 -9.15 -18.57
N THR A 464 -6.67 -10.32 -17.94
CA THR A 464 -7.91 -11.07 -18.12
C THR A 464 -9.03 -10.64 -17.17
N MET A 465 -8.72 -10.42 -15.89
CA MET A 465 -9.71 -10.17 -14.83
C MET A 465 -10.08 -8.70 -14.71
N PHE A 466 -9.12 -7.78 -14.86
CA PHE A 466 -9.29 -6.40 -14.41
C PHE A 466 -9.30 -5.38 -15.56
N ILE A 467 -8.40 -5.52 -16.54
CA ILE A 467 -8.31 -4.59 -17.67
C ILE A 467 -9.60 -4.40 -18.47
N PRO A 468 -10.44 -5.43 -18.74
CA PRO A 468 -11.69 -5.23 -19.45
C PRO A 468 -12.65 -4.26 -18.72
N HIS A 469 -12.75 -4.38 -17.40
CA HIS A 469 -13.62 -3.53 -16.58
C HIS A 469 -13.01 -2.16 -16.32
N PHE A 470 -11.69 -2.09 -16.16
CA PHE A 470 -10.95 -0.83 -16.03
C PHE A 470 -11.10 0.01 -17.30
N ARG A 471 -10.90 -0.58 -18.48
CA ARG A 471 -11.14 0.08 -19.77
C ARG A 471 -12.57 0.60 -19.88
N ARG A 472 -13.56 -0.20 -19.50
CA ARG A 472 -14.98 0.21 -19.52
C ARG A 472 -15.23 1.45 -18.65
N LEU A 473 -14.60 1.53 -17.48
CA LEU A 473 -14.66 2.68 -16.59
C LEU A 473 -14.01 3.93 -17.23
N VAL A 474 -12.80 3.79 -17.76
CA VAL A 474 -12.06 4.89 -18.41
C VAL A 474 -12.81 5.41 -19.64
N GLU A 475 -13.32 4.54 -20.49
CA GLU A 475 -14.14 4.93 -21.64
C GLU A 475 -15.42 5.67 -21.22
N ALA A 476 -16.02 5.33 -20.07
CA ALA A 476 -17.17 6.07 -19.54
C ALA A 476 -16.77 7.48 -19.08
N ILE A 477 -15.65 7.61 -18.38
CA ILE A 477 -15.07 8.89 -17.97
C ILE A 477 -14.85 9.79 -19.20
N HIS A 478 -14.26 9.24 -20.27
CA HIS A 478 -14.03 9.97 -21.52
C HIS A 478 -15.32 10.36 -22.25
N ARG A 479 -16.35 9.50 -22.25
CA ARG A 479 -17.67 9.85 -22.81
C ARG A 479 -18.32 11.03 -22.09
N CYS A 480 -18.02 11.22 -20.81
CA CYS A 480 -18.44 12.39 -20.04
C CYS A 480 -17.59 13.65 -20.32
N GLY A 481 -16.56 13.57 -21.16
CA GLY A 481 -15.64 14.67 -21.46
C GLY A 481 -14.64 14.96 -20.33
N LEU A 482 -14.46 14.01 -19.40
CA LEU A 482 -13.51 14.10 -18.29
C LEU A 482 -12.19 13.38 -18.63
N TYR A 483 -11.13 13.70 -17.90
CA TYR A 483 -9.86 12.96 -17.96
C TYR A 483 -9.77 11.96 -16.82
N HIS A 484 -9.08 10.84 -17.04
CA HIS A 484 -8.80 9.82 -16.03
C HIS A 484 -7.35 9.91 -15.52
N TRP A 485 -7.18 9.80 -14.20
CA TRP A 485 -5.88 9.67 -13.55
C TRP A 485 -5.83 8.36 -12.76
N LYS A 486 -4.94 7.44 -13.13
CA LYS A 486 -4.71 6.20 -12.39
C LYS A 486 -3.73 6.44 -11.25
N HIS A 487 -4.11 6.02 -10.05
CA HIS A 487 -3.24 5.94 -8.88
C HIS A 487 -3.04 4.52 -8.38
N SER A 488 -1.78 4.16 -8.13
CA SER A 488 -1.39 2.95 -7.39
C SER A 488 0.02 3.13 -6.85
N ASP A 489 0.19 2.92 -5.56
CA ASP A 489 1.51 2.81 -4.94
C ASP A 489 2.31 1.60 -5.47
N GLY A 490 3.62 1.60 -5.21
CA GLY A 490 4.52 0.51 -5.55
C GLY A 490 5.02 0.51 -6.99
N ASN A 491 5.58 -0.63 -7.41
CA ASN A 491 6.20 -0.80 -8.72
C ASN A 491 5.17 -1.20 -9.78
N MET A 492 4.73 -0.21 -10.53
CA MET A 492 3.71 -0.37 -11.56
C MET A 492 4.25 -0.73 -12.94
N TYR A 493 5.58 -0.79 -13.16
CA TYR A 493 6.17 -1.05 -14.49
C TYR A 493 5.55 -2.24 -15.23
N PRO A 494 5.26 -3.40 -14.59
CA PRO A 494 4.68 -4.54 -15.28
C PRO A 494 3.24 -4.32 -15.80
N LEU A 495 2.53 -3.32 -15.28
CA LEU A 495 1.12 -3.05 -15.64
C LEU A 495 0.95 -1.78 -16.48
N LEU A 496 1.94 -0.88 -16.53
CA LEU A 496 1.81 0.42 -17.19
C LEU A 496 1.36 0.33 -18.66
N ASP A 497 1.90 -0.61 -19.44
CA ASP A 497 1.55 -0.74 -20.86
C ASP A 497 0.04 -0.99 -21.04
N SER A 498 -0.53 -1.85 -20.20
CA SER A 498 -1.97 -2.18 -20.22
C SER A 498 -2.85 -1.03 -19.73
N ILE A 499 -2.43 -0.31 -18.69
CA ILE A 499 -3.15 0.84 -18.11
C ILE A 499 -3.20 1.99 -19.10
N VAL A 500 -2.06 2.30 -19.73
CA VAL A 500 -1.97 3.33 -20.78
C VAL A 500 -2.79 2.91 -22.00
N ALA A 501 -2.72 1.63 -22.41
CA ALA A 501 -3.54 1.12 -23.52
C ALA A 501 -5.04 1.09 -23.23
N ALA A 502 -5.44 1.03 -21.95
CA ALA A 502 -6.84 1.15 -21.52
C ALA A 502 -7.34 2.59 -21.54
N GLY A 503 -6.47 3.57 -21.77
CA GLY A 503 -6.83 4.98 -22.01
C GLY A 503 -6.64 5.91 -20.81
N SER A 504 -5.91 5.51 -19.77
CA SER A 504 -5.64 6.44 -18.66
C SER A 504 -4.87 7.67 -19.17
N ASP A 505 -5.27 8.88 -18.77
CA ASP A 505 -4.64 10.13 -19.23
C ASP A 505 -3.50 10.59 -18.30
N GLY A 506 -3.43 10.04 -17.09
CA GLY A 506 -2.44 10.40 -16.09
C GLY A 506 -2.03 9.21 -15.21
N LEU A 507 -0.74 9.15 -14.84
CA LEU A 507 -0.19 8.16 -13.93
C LEU A 507 0.33 8.82 -12.66
N ASP A 508 0.04 8.22 -11.52
CA ASP A 508 0.52 8.65 -10.20
C ASP A 508 0.57 7.49 -9.18
N PRO A 509 1.42 7.60 -8.15
CA PRO A 509 2.67 8.33 -8.22
C PRO A 509 3.62 7.58 -9.17
N ILE A 510 4.71 8.22 -9.55
CA ILE A 510 5.88 7.46 -9.99
C ILE A 510 6.68 7.14 -8.74
N ASP A 511 6.37 6.02 -8.11
CA ASP A 511 6.83 5.72 -6.75
C ASP A 511 8.34 5.38 -6.72
N PRO A 512 9.20 6.24 -6.13
CA PRO A 512 10.62 5.96 -5.99
C PRO A 512 10.88 4.77 -5.05
N SER A 513 10.00 4.49 -4.07
CA SER A 513 10.11 3.36 -3.14
C SER A 513 9.95 2.02 -3.86
N GLY A 514 9.11 2.00 -4.90
CA GLY A 514 8.98 0.89 -5.84
C GLY A 514 10.06 0.84 -6.94
N GLY A 515 11.09 1.68 -6.84
CA GLY A 515 12.15 1.76 -7.85
C GLY A 515 11.71 2.36 -9.19
N MET A 516 10.58 3.09 -9.22
CA MET A 516 10.15 3.79 -10.42
C MET A 516 10.89 5.13 -10.56
N GLU A 517 11.27 5.47 -11.79
CA GLU A 517 12.05 6.67 -12.08
C GLU A 517 11.24 7.61 -12.98
N LEU A 518 11.02 8.86 -12.54
CA LEU A 518 10.28 9.89 -13.30
C LEU A 518 10.78 9.99 -14.74
N LYS A 519 12.10 10.13 -14.94
CA LYS A 519 12.72 10.28 -16.27
C LYS A 519 12.41 9.08 -17.19
N VAL A 520 12.35 7.86 -16.63
CA VAL A 520 12.14 6.63 -17.40
C VAL A 520 10.67 6.55 -17.84
N VAL A 521 9.75 6.80 -16.91
CA VAL A 521 8.32 6.82 -17.23
C VAL A 521 8.00 7.96 -18.20
N LYS A 522 8.58 9.15 -18.00
CA LYS A 522 8.44 10.29 -18.92
C LYS A 522 8.94 9.95 -20.31
N ALA A 523 10.11 9.35 -20.45
CA ALA A 523 10.66 8.97 -21.75
C ALA A 523 9.80 7.90 -22.47
N LYS A 524 9.20 6.95 -21.73
CA LYS A 524 8.42 5.85 -22.34
C LYS A 524 6.95 6.20 -22.61
N TYR A 525 6.35 7.06 -21.79
CA TYR A 525 4.90 7.30 -21.79
C TYR A 525 4.49 8.77 -21.85
N GLY A 526 5.41 9.72 -21.68
CA GLY A 526 5.10 11.14 -21.49
C GLY A 526 4.41 11.85 -22.65
N ASP A 527 4.39 11.24 -23.84
CA ASP A 527 3.64 11.72 -25.03
C ASP A 527 2.19 11.21 -25.06
N ARG A 528 1.83 10.27 -24.18
CA ARG A 528 0.52 9.61 -24.11
C ARG A 528 -0.20 9.83 -22.79
N VAL A 529 0.53 10.04 -21.71
CA VAL A 529 -0.02 10.25 -20.37
C VAL A 529 0.73 11.36 -19.65
N ALA A 530 -0.01 12.12 -18.85
CA ALA A 530 0.56 13.00 -17.85
C ALA A 530 1.18 12.17 -16.72
N ILE A 531 2.16 12.76 -16.06
CA ILE A 531 2.85 12.13 -14.94
C ILE A 531 2.76 13.04 -13.73
N LYS A 532 2.57 12.47 -12.54
CA LYS A 532 2.60 13.20 -11.27
C LYS A 532 3.48 12.48 -10.24
N GLY A 533 4.12 13.28 -9.40
CA GLY A 533 5.13 12.86 -8.41
C GLY A 533 6.36 13.76 -8.48
N ASN A 534 7.50 13.38 -7.91
CA ASN A 534 7.63 12.34 -6.89
C ASN A 534 8.62 12.74 -5.77
N VAL A 535 8.53 13.98 -5.29
CA VAL A 535 9.38 14.49 -4.20
C VAL A 535 9.18 13.66 -2.92
N ASP A 536 10.25 13.17 -2.31
CA ASP A 536 10.17 12.25 -1.19
C ASP A 536 9.50 12.84 0.07
N GLN A 537 8.32 12.32 0.44
CA GLN A 537 7.66 12.63 1.71
C GLN A 537 8.07 11.73 2.88
N THR A 538 8.78 10.63 2.65
CA THR A 538 9.06 9.62 3.69
C THR A 538 10.27 9.94 4.54
N GLU A 539 11.25 10.68 4.00
CA GLU A 539 12.38 11.19 4.78
C GLU A 539 12.61 12.68 4.54
N LEU A 540 12.68 13.10 3.28
CA LEU A 540 13.09 14.45 2.90
C LEU A 540 12.11 15.52 3.41
N LEU A 541 10.80 15.40 3.17
CA LEU A 541 9.83 16.39 3.65
C LEU A 541 9.54 16.28 5.16
N MET A 542 10.03 15.25 5.85
CA MET A 542 9.89 15.11 7.29
C MET A 542 11.05 15.76 8.05
N TYR A 543 12.28 15.55 7.55
CA TYR A 543 13.52 15.83 8.30
C TYR A 543 14.65 16.42 7.46
N GLY A 544 14.48 16.50 6.14
CA GLY A 544 15.52 16.92 5.21
C GLY A 544 15.91 18.39 5.38
N PRO A 545 17.16 18.75 5.03
CA PRO A 545 17.54 20.16 4.95
C PRO A 545 16.77 20.82 3.80
N PRO A 546 16.23 22.04 3.99
CA PRO A 546 15.43 22.74 2.96
C PRO A 546 16.13 22.87 1.60
N GLU A 547 17.46 23.00 1.57
CA GLU A 547 18.25 23.07 0.35
C GLU A 547 18.18 21.77 -0.47
N LYS A 548 18.03 20.62 0.18
CA LYS A 548 17.82 19.34 -0.50
C LYS A 548 16.42 19.23 -1.08
N VAL A 549 15.40 19.76 -0.39
CA VAL A 549 14.05 19.87 -0.94
C VAL A 549 14.07 20.71 -2.22
N VAL A 550 14.76 21.86 -2.21
CA VAL A 550 14.92 22.72 -3.39
C VAL A 550 15.56 21.94 -4.56
N GLU A 551 16.66 21.25 -4.31
CA GLU A 551 17.37 20.52 -5.37
C GLU A 551 16.56 19.34 -5.92
N GLU A 552 15.83 18.63 -5.06
CA GLU A 552 14.98 17.51 -5.49
C GLU A 552 13.79 17.98 -6.33
N VAL A 553 13.12 19.06 -5.92
CA VAL A 553 12.06 19.68 -6.74
C VAL A 553 12.61 20.08 -8.12
N LYS A 554 13.80 20.72 -8.16
CA LYS A 554 14.43 21.06 -9.44
C LYS A 554 14.74 19.81 -10.25
N GLN A 555 15.23 18.73 -9.64
CA GLN A 555 15.48 17.46 -10.31
C GLN A 555 14.21 16.89 -10.93
N CYS A 556 13.11 16.86 -10.20
CA CYS A 556 11.84 16.35 -10.72
C CYS A 556 11.33 17.21 -11.91
N ILE A 557 11.47 18.54 -11.83
CA ILE A 557 11.12 19.44 -12.95
C ILE A 557 12.03 19.18 -14.17
N ARG A 558 13.33 18.93 -13.98
CA ARG A 558 14.24 18.56 -15.08
C ARG A 558 13.82 17.25 -15.76
N ASP A 559 13.50 16.25 -14.95
CA ASP A 559 13.24 14.89 -15.43
C ASP A 559 11.90 14.72 -16.14
N ALA A 560 10.88 15.49 -15.73
CA ALA A 560 9.51 15.30 -16.21
C ALA A 560 8.84 16.55 -16.79
N GLY A 561 9.33 17.76 -16.47
CA GLY A 561 8.68 19.01 -16.88
C GLY A 561 8.89 19.40 -18.36
N MET A 562 9.97 18.96 -19.00
CA MET A 562 10.24 19.34 -20.39
C MET A 562 9.10 18.91 -21.33
N GLY A 563 8.60 19.85 -22.13
CA GLY A 563 7.48 19.63 -23.05
C GLY A 563 6.09 19.62 -22.40
N GLY A 564 5.97 19.88 -21.10
CA GLY A 564 4.70 19.81 -20.37
C GLY A 564 4.36 18.38 -19.95
N GLY A 565 3.09 18.09 -19.66
CA GLY A 565 2.67 16.73 -19.29
C GLY A 565 3.14 16.26 -17.91
N TYR A 566 3.41 17.18 -16.98
CA TYR A 566 3.89 16.86 -15.64
C TYR A 566 3.28 17.76 -14.56
N VAL A 567 2.81 17.15 -13.47
CA VAL A 567 2.42 17.82 -12.21
C VAL A 567 3.47 17.47 -11.17
N CYS A 568 4.10 18.47 -10.56
CA CYS A 568 5.06 18.21 -9.48
C CYS A 568 4.29 18.04 -8.16
N SER A 569 4.51 16.93 -7.47
CA SER A 569 3.91 16.63 -6.16
C SER A 569 4.86 15.81 -5.30
N SER A 570 4.46 15.50 -4.07
CA SER A 570 5.14 14.48 -3.28
C SER A 570 5.00 13.10 -3.94
N SER A 571 5.87 12.15 -3.58
CA SER A 571 5.82 10.76 -4.05
C SER A 571 4.62 9.97 -3.54
N ASN A 572 3.87 10.50 -2.57
CA ASN A 572 2.56 10.04 -2.13
C ASN A 572 1.85 11.22 -1.40
N SER A 573 0.89 10.93 -0.53
CA SER A 573 0.09 11.88 0.21
C SER A 573 0.87 12.59 1.32
N ILE A 574 0.47 13.83 1.65
CA ILE A 574 1.04 14.61 2.74
C ILE A 574 0.50 14.07 4.07
N HIS A 575 1.25 13.19 4.71
CA HIS A 575 0.90 12.59 5.99
C HIS A 575 1.37 13.44 7.20
N SER A 576 0.88 13.12 8.41
CA SER A 576 1.17 13.86 9.66
C SER A 576 2.66 13.97 10.05
N GLY A 577 3.53 13.18 9.42
CA GLY A 577 4.98 13.24 9.63
C GLY A 577 5.66 14.37 8.87
N VAL A 578 5.05 14.85 7.79
CA VAL A 578 5.59 15.91 6.93
C VAL A 578 5.71 17.21 7.72
N ASP A 579 6.85 17.88 7.60
CA ASP A 579 7.07 19.20 8.18
C ASP A 579 6.36 20.28 7.32
N PRO A 580 5.42 21.04 7.90
CA PRO A 580 4.72 22.13 7.21
C PRO A 580 5.63 23.15 6.51
N GLU A 581 6.79 23.46 7.10
CA GLU A 581 7.73 24.42 6.50
C GLU A 581 8.48 23.79 5.32
N LEU A 582 8.84 22.50 5.38
CA LEU A 582 9.47 21.81 4.25
C LEU A 582 8.49 21.62 3.08
N TYR A 583 7.22 21.32 3.38
CA TYR A 583 6.18 21.28 2.35
C TYR A 583 5.99 22.66 1.70
N LYS A 584 5.98 23.74 2.48
CA LYS A 584 5.95 25.10 1.93
C LYS A 584 7.17 25.39 1.02
N VAL A 585 8.38 24.98 1.43
CA VAL A 585 9.60 25.12 0.61
C VAL A 585 9.46 24.38 -0.72
N MET A 586 8.88 23.19 -0.72
CA MET A 586 8.58 22.44 -1.95
C MET A 586 7.66 23.25 -2.88
N VAL A 587 6.52 23.74 -2.37
CA VAL A 587 5.55 24.52 -3.17
C VAL A 587 6.17 25.79 -3.73
N GLU A 588 6.87 26.58 -2.91
CA GLU A 588 7.54 27.80 -3.35
C GLU A 588 8.60 27.52 -4.42
N THR A 589 9.34 26.42 -4.28
CA THR A 589 10.33 26.01 -5.28
C THR A 589 9.66 25.64 -6.61
N ILE A 590 8.55 24.91 -6.60
CA ILE A 590 7.78 24.59 -7.81
C ILE A 590 7.34 25.88 -8.51
N HIS A 591 6.80 26.84 -7.75
CA HIS A 591 6.34 28.11 -8.29
C HIS A 591 7.47 28.95 -8.91
N TYR A 592 8.67 28.96 -8.32
CA TYR A 592 9.78 29.78 -8.82
C TYR A 592 10.53 29.12 -9.98
N TYR A 593 10.79 27.82 -9.91
CA TYR A 593 11.64 27.10 -10.87
C TYR A 593 10.86 26.38 -11.96
N GLY A 594 9.55 26.20 -11.80
CA GLY A 594 8.68 25.54 -12.78
C GLY A 594 8.08 26.46 -13.85
N GLN A 595 8.58 27.69 -14.02
CA GLN A 595 8.02 28.66 -14.98
C GLN A 595 8.40 28.31 -16.43
N TYR A 596 7.45 28.33 -17.37
CA TYR A 596 7.72 28.07 -18.79
C TYR A 596 8.01 29.35 -19.59
N PRO A 597 8.92 29.29 -20.58
CA PRO A 597 9.76 28.13 -20.93
C PRO A 597 10.77 27.81 -19.81
N LEU A 598 10.97 26.51 -19.53
CA LEU A 598 11.84 26.07 -18.44
C LEU A 598 13.29 26.50 -18.71
N ASP A 599 13.94 27.04 -17.68
CA ASP A 599 15.33 27.45 -17.73
C ASP A 599 16.24 26.33 -17.21
N LEU A 600 16.87 25.61 -18.14
CA LEU A 600 17.73 24.47 -17.82
C LEU A 600 19.03 24.87 -17.10
N GLU A 601 19.50 26.11 -17.24
CA GLU A 601 20.66 26.59 -16.48
C GLU A 601 20.30 26.84 -15.02
N LEU A 602 19.14 27.46 -14.76
CA LEU A 602 18.61 27.64 -13.40
C LEU A 602 18.27 26.30 -12.74
N LEU A 603 17.75 25.38 -13.54
CA LEU A 603 17.47 24.04 -13.08
C LEU A 603 18.74 23.22 -12.91
N ALA A 604 19.92 23.57 -13.41
CA ALA A 604 21.10 22.71 -13.27
C ALA A 604 21.43 22.35 -11.80
N PRO A 605 21.97 21.15 -11.52
CA PRO A 605 22.36 20.75 -10.17
C PRO A 605 23.35 21.73 -9.54
N SER A 606 23.18 22.04 -8.26
CA SER A 606 24.16 22.88 -7.56
C SER A 606 25.54 22.18 -7.48
N PRO A 607 26.65 22.86 -7.87
CA PRO A 607 28.00 22.28 -7.84
C PRO A 607 28.47 21.89 -6.43
N ILE A 608 27.81 22.39 -5.37
CA ILE A 608 28.13 22.07 -3.97
C ILE A 608 27.68 20.66 -3.57
N LEU A 609 26.70 20.07 -4.26
CA LEU A 609 26.18 18.73 -3.94
C LEU A 609 26.75 17.61 -4.81
N ALA A 610 27.33 17.93 -5.97
CA ALA A 610 28.03 16.95 -6.82
C ALA A 610 29.25 16.32 -6.13
N ALA A 611 29.80 16.98 -5.10
CA ALA A 611 30.95 16.51 -4.32
C ALA A 611 30.57 15.66 -3.09
N ALA A 612 29.29 15.52 -2.75
CA ALA A 612 28.83 14.77 -1.57
C ALA A 612 28.33 13.34 -1.90
N GLY A 613 28.47 12.91 -3.16
CA GLY A 613 28.01 11.61 -3.66
C GLY A 613 29.13 10.69 -4.19
N SER A 614 30.38 10.87 -3.74
CA SER A 614 31.50 9.97 -4.03
C SER A 614 31.80 9.04 -2.87
#